data_AF-A0A1T1HNS2-F1
#
_entry.id   AF-A0A1T1HNS2-F1
#
_cell.length_a   1.000
_cell.length_b   1.000
_cell.length_c   1.000
_cell.angle_alpha   90.00
_cell.angle_beta   90.00
_cell.angle_gamma   90.00
#
_symmetry.space_group_name_H-M   'P 1'
#
loop_
_entity.id
_entity.type
_entity.pdbx_description
1 polymer ?
#
loop_
_entity_poly.entity_id
_entity_poly.type
_entity_poly.pdbx_seq_one_letter_code
_entity_poly.pdbx_strand_id
1 'polypeptide(L)'
;MTIKEELNQPQSHSIELDDLNSEQGNARAILTSNFAGNFDQFPTKRGGYAIDSYLLDYSAPKQGCWVDGITVYGDIFIGKQNWGTYTRPVFAYLQYMDTISIPQQVTQTRSYQLTKGHTKTFTTSVTAKYSVGGSIGIVNVGSDISVGFSSSESWSTTQTFSESTQLTGPGTFIVYQVVLVYAHNATSAGRQNGNAFAYNKTQTVGSRLDLYYLSAITQNSTVIVESSKAIAPLDWDTVQRNVLMENYNPSSNSGHFSFDWSAYNDPHRRY
;
A
#
# COMPACT_ATOMS: atom_id res chain seq x y z
N MET A 1 -33.05 -72.08 -21.65
CA MET A 1 -31.67 -71.62 -21.89
C MET A 1 -31.78 -70.19 -22.42
N THR A 2 -31.61 -69.21 -21.55
CA THR A 2 -31.70 -67.78 -21.90
C THR A 2 -30.73 -67.05 -21.00
N ILE A 3 -29.68 -66.51 -21.62
CA ILE A 3 -28.59 -65.77 -20.98
C ILE A 3 -29.08 -64.31 -20.87
N LYS A 4 -29.02 -63.71 -19.68
CA LYS A 4 -29.14 -62.26 -19.50
C LYS A 4 -27.75 -61.72 -19.19
N GLU A 5 -27.27 -60.86 -20.07
CA GLU A 5 -26.05 -60.05 -19.90
C GLU A 5 -26.30 -58.96 -18.85
N GLU A 6 -25.49 -58.91 -17.80
CA GLU A 6 -25.36 -57.75 -16.92
C GLU A 6 -24.25 -56.85 -17.49
N LEU A 7 -24.65 -55.68 -18.00
CA LEU A 7 -23.73 -54.60 -18.33
C LEU A 7 -23.32 -53.84 -17.06
N ASN A 8 -22.03 -53.87 -16.76
CA ASN A 8 -21.35 -52.99 -15.81
C ASN A 8 -21.54 -51.52 -16.21
N GLN A 9 -22.15 -50.72 -15.34
CA GLN A 9 -22.10 -49.25 -15.41
C GLN A 9 -20.78 -48.74 -14.79
N PRO A 10 -20.12 -47.73 -15.39
CA PRO A 10 -18.96 -47.10 -14.77
C PRO A 10 -19.41 -46.19 -13.61
N GLN A 11 -18.81 -46.37 -12.43
CA GLN A 11 -18.97 -45.44 -11.31
C GLN A 11 -18.35 -44.09 -11.66
N SER A 12 -19.19 -43.05 -11.77
CA SER A 12 -18.75 -41.66 -11.82
C SER A 12 -18.32 -41.21 -10.43
N HIS A 13 -17.01 -41.05 -10.21
CA HIS A 13 -16.52 -40.24 -9.10
C HIS A 13 -16.69 -38.76 -9.45
N SER A 14 -17.83 -38.20 -9.02
CA SER A 14 -18.06 -36.76 -8.95
C SER A 14 -17.14 -36.20 -7.87
N ILE A 15 -16.05 -35.53 -8.24
CA ILE A 15 -15.29 -34.70 -7.31
C ILE A 15 -16.11 -33.42 -7.13
N GLU A 16 -16.49 -33.13 -5.89
CA GLU A 16 -17.24 -31.95 -5.44
C GLU A 16 -16.62 -30.66 -6.01
N LEU A 17 -17.32 -30.06 -6.98
CA LEU A 17 -17.07 -28.71 -7.48
C LEU A 17 -17.66 -27.63 -6.56
N ASP A 18 -18.46 -28.03 -5.57
CA ASP A 18 -19.15 -27.11 -4.66
C ASP A 18 -18.23 -26.56 -3.55
N ASP A 19 -17.27 -27.36 -3.07
CA ASP A 19 -16.36 -26.93 -2.00
C ASP A 19 -15.39 -25.83 -2.45
N LEU A 20 -14.87 -25.91 -3.67
CA LEU A 20 -13.97 -24.89 -4.25
C LEU A 20 -14.66 -23.54 -4.48
N ASN A 21 -15.97 -23.55 -4.77
CA ASN A 21 -16.74 -22.32 -4.95
C ASN A 21 -17.06 -21.64 -3.60
N SER A 22 -17.24 -22.42 -2.54
CA SER A 22 -17.56 -21.89 -1.20
C SER A 22 -16.37 -21.16 -0.56
N GLU A 23 -15.15 -21.69 -0.70
CA GLU A 23 -13.93 -21.08 -0.16
C GLU A 23 -13.52 -19.81 -0.92
N GLN A 24 -13.68 -19.79 -2.25
CA GLN A 24 -13.46 -18.57 -3.05
C GLN A 24 -14.50 -17.48 -2.74
N GLY A 25 -15.75 -17.86 -2.46
CA GLY A 25 -16.80 -16.96 -2.00
C GLY A 25 -16.47 -16.30 -0.65
N ASN A 26 -15.97 -17.09 0.30
CA ASN A 26 -15.56 -16.60 1.62
C ASN A 26 -14.31 -15.70 1.56
N ALA A 27 -13.30 -16.05 0.76
CA ALA A 27 -12.11 -15.22 0.59
C ALA A 27 -12.45 -13.85 -0.01
N ARG A 28 -13.41 -13.78 -0.95
CA ARG A 28 -13.91 -12.50 -1.49
C ARG A 28 -14.69 -11.68 -0.48
N ALA A 29 -15.49 -12.31 0.39
CA ALA A 29 -16.29 -11.60 1.39
C ALA A 29 -15.42 -10.87 2.44
N ILE A 30 -14.27 -11.46 2.82
CA ILE A 30 -13.29 -10.85 3.74
C ILE A 30 -12.68 -9.58 3.14
N LEU A 31 -12.55 -9.49 1.81
CA LEU A 31 -11.91 -8.36 1.11
C LEU A 31 -12.82 -7.13 0.92
N THR A 32 -14.11 -7.21 1.25
CA THR A 32 -15.11 -6.16 0.93
C THR A 32 -15.67 -5.38 2.13
N SER A 33 -15.17 -5.59 3.34
CA SER A 33 -15.64 -4.84 4.51
C SER A 33 -15.08 -3.42 4.53
N ASN A 34 -15.93 -2.42 4.23
CA ASN A 34 -15.62 -0.99 4.45
C ASN A 34 -15.42 -0.72 5.95
N PHE A 35 -14.17 -0.72 6.40
CA PHE A 35 -13.82 -0.31 7.75
C PHE A 35 -13.66 1.20 7.81
N ALA A 36 -14.61 1.90 8.44
CA ALA A 36 -14.31 3.13 9.16
C ALA A 36 -13.46 2.75 10.39
N GLY A 37 -12.20 2.40 10.16
CA GLY A 37 -11.32 1.84 11.20
C GLY A 37 -10.84 2.93 12.16
N ASN A 38 -10.74 2.62 13.45
CA ASN A 38 -10.02 3.47 14.40
C ASN A 38 -8.52 3.36 14.13
N PHE A 39 -7.89 4.39 13.53
CA PHE A 39 -6.45 4.36 13.24
C PHE A 39 -5.56 4.55 14.48
N ASP A 40 -6.13 4.93 15.64
CA ASP A 40 -5.39 5.03 16.91
C ASP A 40 -4.90 3.67 17.40
N GLN A 41 -5.51 2.57 16.94
CA GLN A 41 -5.13 1.21 17.34
C GLN A 41 -3.80 0.76 16.71
N PHE A 42 -3.38 1.40 15.61
CA PHE A 42 -2.18 1.00 14.91
C PHE A 42 -0.93 1.45 15.67
N PRO A 43 0.08 0.59 15.87
CA PRO A 43 1.31 1.00 16.53
C PRO A 43 2.14 1.90 15.61
N THR A 44 3.05 2.67 16.21
CA THR A 44 4.11 3.37 15.47
C THR A 44 5.34 2.48 15.32
N LYS A 45 5.92 2.44 14.12
CA LYS A 45 7.15 1.72 13.78
C LYS A 45 8.17 2.68 13.16
N ARG A 46 9.46 2.40 13.37
CA ARG A 46 10.58 3.20 12.86
C ARG A 46 11.56 2.30 12.13
N GLY A 47 11.93 2.68 10.91
CA GLY A 47 12.83 1.91 10.04
C GLY A 47 12.15 0.72 9.35
N GLY A 48 12.70 0.33 8.20
CA GLY A 48 12.17 -0.74 7.35
C GLY A 48 12.08 -2.07 8.07
N TYR A 49 13.08 -2.43 8.88
CA TYR A 49 13.06 -3.68 9.65
C TYR A 49 11.85 -3.78 10.60
N ALA A 50 11.53 -2.70 11.33
CA ALA A 50 10.42 -2.72 12.29
C ALA A 50 9.05 -2.71 11.60
N ILE A 51 8.95 -2.07 10.43
CA ILE A 51 7.76 -2.07 9.57
C ILE A 51 7.53 -3.49 9.03
N ASP A 52 8.53 -4.06 8.37
CA ASP A 52 8.46 -5.38 7.74
C ASP A 52 8.19 -6.48 8.77
N SER A 53 8.91 -6.48 9.90
CA SER A 53 8.72 -7.46 10.97
C SER A 53 7.31 -7.41 11.58
N TYR A 54 6.63 -6.27 11.50
CA TYR A 54 5.27 -6.11 12.01
C TYR A 54 4.21 -6.47 10.96
N LEU A 55 4.36 -5.99 9.72
CA LEU A 55 3.37 -6.21 8.66
C LEU A 55 3.44 -7.63 8.09
N LEU A 56 4.65 -8.17 7.92
CA LEU A 56 4.92 -9.43 7.23
C LEU A 56 4.98 -10.64 8.18
N ASP A 57 4.31 -10.55 9.33
CA ASP A 57 4.14 -11.69 10.24
C ASP A 57 3.26 -12.76 9.57
N TYR A 58 3.88 -13.83 9.07
CA TYR A 58 3.20 -14.96 8.41
C TYR A 58 2.15 -15.66 9.29
N SER A 59 2.25 -15.52 10.62
CA SER A 59 1.28 -16.12 11.54
C SER A 59 0.02 -15.27 11.70
N ALA A 60 0.15 -13.94 11.61
CA ALA A 60 -0.94 -13.00 11.83
C ALA A 60 -0.63 -11.65 11.16
N PRO A 61 -0.76 -11.55 9.81
CA PRO A 61 -0.42 -10.34 9.07
C PRO A 61 -1.24 -9.15 9.59
N LYS A 62 -0.63 -7.97 9.57
CA LYS A 62 -1.23 -6.76 10.14
C LYS A 62 -1.65 -5.80 9.04
N GLN A 63 -2.79 -5.15 9.22
CA GLN A 63 -3.34 -4.24 8.22
C GLN A 63 -2.41 -3.05 7.94
N GLY A 64 -1.89 -2.40 8.99
CA GLY A 64 -1.02 -1.24 8.85
C GLY A 64 -0.37 -0.78 10.16
N CYS A 65 0.55 0.17 10.06
CA CYS A 65 1.23 0.83 11.17
C CYS A 65 1.54 2.30 10.83
N TRP A 66 1.56 3.16 11.85
CA TRP A 66 2.11 4.51 11.73
C TRP A 66 3.63 4.43 11.55
N VAL A 67 4.20 5.38 10.82
CA VAL A 67 5.63 5.42 10.53
C VAL A 67 6.26 6.67 11.14
N ASP A 68 7.20 6.45 12.05
CA ASP A 68 8.11 7.49 12.52
C ASP A 68 9.31 7.58 11.58
N GLY A 69 9.40 8.69 10.86
CA GLY A 69 10.48 8.98 9.93
C GLY A 69 10.72 10.48 9.78
N ILE A 70 11.83 10.82 9.13
CA ILE A 70 12.27 12.21 9.03
C ILE A 70 11.43 13.01 8.03
N THR A 71 11.45 14.33 8.19
CA THR A 71 11.00 15.26 7.16
C THR A 71 12.17 15.71 6.29
N VAL A 72 11.97 15.73 4.98
CA VAL A 72 12.88 16.30 3.98
C VAL A 72 12.20 17.45 3.23
N TYR A 73 12.98 18.27 2.52
CA TYR A 73 12.47 19.38 1.72
C TYR A 73 13.09 19.41 0.33
N GLY A 74 12.25 19.43 -0.71
CA GLY A 74 12.71 19.52 -2.10
C GLY A 74 11.54 19.73 -3.06
N ASP A 75 11.84 19.77 -4.35
CA ASP A 75 10.83 20.06 -5.36
C ASP A 75 9.94 18.86 -5.67
N ILE A 76 8.63 19.11 -5.78
CA ILE A 76 7.64 18.20 -6.37
C ILE A 76 6.85 18.95 -7.43
N PHE A 77 6.70 18.36 -8.62
CA PHE A 77 5.90 18.94 -9.69
C PHE A 77 4.42 18.65 -9.46
N ILE A 78 3.60 19.70 -9.37
CA ILE A 78 2.14 19.59 -9.22
C ILE A 78 1.46 20.59 -10.16
N GLY A 79 0.65 20.06 -11.07
CA GLY A 79 -0.12 20.83 -12.04
C GLY A 79 0.77 21.37 -13.16
N LYS A 80 1.35 22.56 -12.95
CA LYS A 80 2.06 23.32 -13.98
C LYS A 80 3.50 23.68 -13.63
N GLN A 81 3.92 23.48 -12.38
CA GLN A 81 5.23 23.90 -11.89
C GLN A 81 5.69 23.04 -10.70
N ASN A 82 6.97 23.18 -10.36
CA ASN A 82 7.53 22.67 -9.11
C ASN A 82 7.10 23.52 -7.92
N TRP A 83 6.96 22.86 -6.78
CA TRP A 83 6.68 23.47 -5.49
C TRP A 83 7.68 22.92 -4.48
N GLY A 84 8.30 23.82 -3.71
CA GLY A 84 9.11 23.43 -2.57
C GLY A 84 8.22 22.73 -1.53
N THR A 85 8.50 21.46 -1.29
CA THR A 85 7.59 20.54 -0.60
C THR A 85 8.30 19.83 0.54
N TYR A 86 7.72 19.91 1.73
CA TYR A 86 8.13 19.05 2.84
C TYR A 86 7.51 17.67 2.66
N THR A 87 8.28 16.62 2.85
CA THR A 87 7.80 15.23 2.75
C THR A 87 8.29 14.40 3.93
N ARG A 88 7.43 13.57 4.51
CA ARG A 88 7.81 12.53 5.49
C ARG A 88 6.95 11.27 5.32
N PRO A 89 7.46 10.07 5.64
CA PRO A 89 6.62 8.89 5.78
C PRO A 89 5.73 9.06 7.01
N VAL A 90 4.51 8.55 6.93
CA VAL A 90 3.52 8.66 8.01
C VAL A 90 2.78 7.34 8.27
N PHE A 91 2.67 6.47 7.28
CA PHE A 91 1.93 5.22 7.43
C PHE A 91 2.47 4.14 6.49
N ALA A 92 2.30 2.88 6.85
CA ALA A 92 2.59 1.73 6.00
C ALA A 92 1.47 0.69 6.15
N TYR A 93 1.04 0.07 5.06
CA TYR A 93 -0.06 -0.90 5.08
C TYR A 93 0.11 -2.02 4.05
N LEU A 94 -0.61 -3.12 4.25
CA LEU A 94 -0.68 -4.24 3.30
C LEU A 94 -1.79 -4.00 2.27
N GLN A 95 -1.39 -3.94 0.99
CA GLN A 95 -2.30 -3.91 -0.14
C GLN A 95 -2.48 -5.31 -0.72
N TYR A 96 -3.72 -5.70 -1.02
CA TYR A 96 -4.02 -6.94 -1.72
C TYR A 96 -3.48 -6.93 -3.16
N MET A 97 -2.85 -8.04 -3.56
CA MET A 97 -2.30 -8.23 -4.89
C MET A 97 -2.98 -9.36 -5.66
N ASP A 98 -3.11 -10.55 -5.04
CA ASP A 98 -3.63 -11.73 -5.74
C ASP A 98 -4.17 -12.80 -4.77
N THR A 99 -4.94 -13.75 -5.33
CA THR A 99 -5.45 -14.95 -4.65
C THR A 99 -5.05 -16.19 -5.44
N ILE A 100 -4.30 -17.09 -4.80
CA ILE A 100 -3.76 -18.29 -5.43
C ILE A 100 -4.39 -19.52 -4.80
N SER A 101 -5.06 -20.38 -5.57
CA SER A 101 -5.59 -21.66 -5.08
C SER A 101 -4.79 -22.83 -5.64
N ILE A 102 -4.35 -23.73 -4.76
CA ILE A 102 -3.56 -24.91 -5.13
C ILE A 102 -4.26 -26.18 -4.66
N PRO A 103 -4.53 -27.14 -5.57
CA PRO A 103 -5.14 -28.43 -5.22
C PRO A 103 -4.27 -29.27 -4.28
N GLN A 104 -4.90 -30.28 -3.67
CA GLN A 104 -4.24 -31.22 -2.76
C GLN A 104 -3.04 -31.92 -3.42
N GLN A 105 -1.93 -32.01 -2.67
CA GLN A 105 -0.68 -32.70 -3.09
C GLN A 105 -0.03 -32.16 -4.37
N VAL A 106 -0.42 -30.97 -4.83
CA VAL A 106 0.19 -30.31 -5.98
C VAL A 106 1.20 -29.28 -5.49
N THR A 107 2.42 -29.34 -6.02
CA THR A 107 3.42 -28.27 -5.89
C THR A 107 3.51 -27.54 -7.22
N GLN A 108 3.27 -26.23 -7.21
CA GLN A 108 3.26 -25.40 -8.41
C GLN A 108 4.00 -24.09 -8.18
N THR A 109 4.78 -23.69 -9.17
CA THR A 109 5.28 -22.32 -9.27
C THR A 109 4.17 -21.45 -9.84
N ARG A 110 3.73 -20.46 -9.07
CA ARG A 110 2.68 -19.51 -9.45
C ARG A 110 3.28 -18.12 -9.60
N SER A 111 3.00 -17.50 -10.73
CA SER A 111 3.39 -16.12 -11.02
C SER A 111 2.24 -15.17 -10.71
N TYR A 112 2.54 -14.08 -10.03
CA TYR A 112 1.60 -13.02 -9.68
C TYR A 112 2.22 -11.66 -10.00
N GLN A 113 1.38 -10.63 -10.14
CA GLN A 113 1.81 -9.29 -10.52
C GLN A 113 1.98 -8.42 -9.28
N LEU A 114 3.15 -7.80 -9.17
CA LEU A 114 3.45 -6.76 -8.20
C LEU A 114 3.62 -5.41 -8.89
N THR A 115 3.69 -4.35 -8.10
CA THR A 115 3.93 -3.00 -8.61
C THR A 115 5.17 -2.36 -7.99
N LYS A 116 5.78 -1.44 -8.73
CA LYS A 116 6.86 -0.55 -8.28
C LYS A 116 6.55 0.90 -8.65
N GLY A 117 7.13 1.83 -7.91
CA GLY A 117 6.83 3.27 -8.02
C GLY A 117 5.58 3.63 -7.23
N HIS A 118 4.92 4.70 -7.65
CA HIS A 118 3.64 5.10 -7.05
C HIS A 118 2.59 4.00 -7.18
N THR A 119 1.70 3.86 -6.18
CA THR A 119 0.61 2.89 -6.26
C THR A 119 -0.38 3.25 -7.38
N LYS A 120 -1.01 2.23 -7.97
CA LYS A 120 -2.05 2.44 -8.98
C LYS A 120 -3.18 3.31 -8.45
N THR A 121 -3.63 3.06 -7.22
CA THR A 121 -4.70 3.82 -6.56
C THR A 121 -4.35 5.30 -6.38
N PHE A 122 -3.12 5.62 -5.99
CA PHE A 122 -2.64 7.00 -5.95
C PHE A 122 -2.69 7.62 -7.34
N THR A 123 -2.04 7.00 -8.34
CA THR A 123 -1.96 7.57 -9.70
C THR A 123 -3.33 7.82 -10.34
N THR A 124 -4.32 6.98 -10.07
CA THR A 124 -5.70 7.17 -10.58
C THR A 124 -6.50 8.20 -9.79
N SER A 125 -6.09 8.54 -8.56
CA SER A 125 -6.78 9.51 -7.69
C SER A 125 -6.32 10.95 -7.87
N VAL A 126 -5.15 11.17 -8.49
CA VAL A 126 -4.60 12.51 -8.75
C VAL A 126 -5.16 13.05 -10.06
N THR A 127 -5.72 14.26 -10.03
CA THR A 127 -6.32 14.91 -11.20
C THR A 127 -5.34 15.83 -11.93
N ALA A 128 -4.29 16.28 -11.25
CA ALA A 128 -3.24 17.12 -11.80
C ALA A 128 -2.04 16.30 -12.33
N LYS A 129 -1.23 16.89 -13.20
CA LYS A 129 0.09 16.33 -13.52
C LYS A 129 0.93 16.28 -12.25
N TYR A 130 1.57 15.14 -11.99
CA TYR A 130 2.35 14.90 -10.79
C TYR A 130 3.63 14.15 -11.13
N SER A 131 4.76 14.62 -10.61
CA SER A 131 6.03 13.90 -10.64
C SER A 131 6.99 14.40 -9.58
N VAL A 132 7.96 13.57 -9.22
CA VAL A 132 9.05 13.92 -8.30
C VAL A 132 10.35 13.25 -8.78
N GLY A 133 11.47 13.92 -8.59
CA GLY A 133 12.79 13.38 -8.91
C GLY A 133 13.22 12.29 -7.93
N GLY A 134 14.02 11.32 -8.39
CA GLY A 134 14.47 10.20 -7.54
C GLY A 134 15.30 10.60 -6.31
N SER A 135 15.82 11.84 -6.25
CA SER A 135 16.55 12.37 -5.10
C SER A 135 15.69 12.48 -3.84
N ILE A 136 14.35 12.53 -3.94
CA ILE A 136 13.45 12.43 -2.78
C ILE A 136 13.69 11.16 -1.95
N GLY A 137 14.32 10.12 -2.52
CA GLY A 137 14.70 8.89 -1.84
C GLY A 137 15.53 9.10 -0.55
N ILE A 138 16.15 10.27 -0.36
CA ILE A 138 16.78 10.62 0.92
C ILE A 138 15.81 10.57 2.12
N VAL A 139 14.50 10.74 1.90
CA VAL A 139 13.47 10.61 2.95
C VAL A 139 13.42 9.18 3.49
N ASN A 140 13.65 8.19 2.62
CA ASN A 140 13.65 6.78 3.00
C ASN A 140 14.96 6.43 3.70
N VAL A 141 16.08 6.83 3.11
CA VAL A 141 17.41 6.61 3.69
C VAL A 141 17.50 7.22 5.09
N GLY A 142 17.11 8.48 5.27
CA GLY A 142 17.15 9.12 6.58
C GLY A 142 16.10 8.62 7.57
N SER A 143 15.12 7.83 7.12
CA SER A 143 14.14 7.15 7.97
C SER A 143 14.47 5.67 8.21
N ASP A 144 15.67 5.22 7.80
CA ASP A 144 16.11 3.82 7.84
C ASP A 144 15.17 2.86 7.07
N ILE A 145 14.55 3.33 5.98
CA ILE A 145 13.63 2.57 5.12
C ILE A 145 14.31 2.29 3.77
N SER A 146 14.22 1.04 3.32
CA SER A 146 14.63 0.63 1.97
C SER A 146 13.41 0.20 1.18
N VAL A 147 13.19 0.81 0.01
CA VAL A 147 12.06 0.47 -0.88
C VAL A 147 12.33 -0.85 -1.63
N GLY A 148 13.59 -1.22 -1.82
CA GLY A 148 13.97 -2.45 -2.54
C GLY A 148 13.85 -2.35 -4.07
N PHE A 149 13.67 -1.15 -4.62
CA PHE A 149 13.77 -0.83 -6.06
C PHE A 149 14.89 0.18 -6.32
N SER A 150 15.28 0.38 -7.58
CA SER A 150 16.28 1.40 -7.91
C SER A 150 15.76 2.83 -7.65
N SER A 151 16.67 3.80 -7.60
CA SER A 151 16.32 5.22 -7.40
C SER A 151 15.41 5.77 -8.50
N SER A 152 15.57 5.30 -9.74
CA SER A 152 14.72 5.67 -10.88
C SER A 152 13.34 5.02 -10.86
N GLU A 153 13.12 3.97 -10.06
CA GLU A 153 11.87 3.21 -10.02
C GLU A 153 11.04 3.53 -8.78
N SER A 154 11.68 3.76 -7.63
CA SER A 154 10.98 3.88 -6.33
C SER A 154 9.92 4.99 -6.31
N TRP A 155 10.18 6.10 -7.00
CA TRP A 155 9.29 7.27 -7.05
C TRP A 155 8.76 7.56 -8.45
N SER A 156 8.85 6.59 -9.38
CA SER A 156 8.33 6.75 -10.74
C SER A 156 6.81 6.53 -10.80
N THR A 157 6.25 6.63 -12.00
CA THR A 157 4.90 6.13 -12.28
C THR A 157 4.79 4.64 -11.97
N THR A 158 3.58 4.16 -11.71
CA THR A 158 3.31 2.74 -11.48
C THR A 158 3.80 1.90 -12.65
N GLN A 159 4.60 0.89 -12.34
CA GLN A 159 4.99 -0.17 -13.28
C GLN A 159 4.67 -1.53 -12.65
N THR A 160 4.16 -2.46 -13.45
CA THR A 160 3.93 -3.84 -13.01
C THR A 160 5.13 -4.71 -13.32
N PHE A 161 5.44 -5.67 -12.45
CA PHE A 161 6.41 -6.73 -12.72
C PHE A 161 5.90 -8.06 -12.16
N SER A 162 6.38 -9.16 -12.73
CA SER A 162 5.99 -10.49 -12.28
C SER A 162 6.96 -11.00 -11.24
N GLU A 163 6.42 -11.60 -10.18
CA GLU A 163 7.17 -12.43 -9.23
C GLU A 163 6.58 -13.84 -9.26
N SER A 164 7.39 -14.84 -8.92
CA SER A 164 6.97 -16.24 -8.88
C SER A 164 7.33 -16.85 -7.55
N THR A 165 6.39 -17.58 -6.95
CA THR A 165 6.66 -18.38 -5.75
C THR A 165 6.26 -19.83 -5.97
N GLN A 166 6.96 -20.77 -5.32
CA GLN A 166 6.57 -22.16 -5.27
C GLN A 166 5.70 -22.37 -4.04
N LEU A 167 4.51 -22.93 -4.25
CA LEU A 167 3.53 -23.21 -3.20
C LEU A 167 3.05 -24.66 -3.34
N THR A 168 2.75 -25.28 -2.20
CA THR A 168 2.27 -26.66 -2.12
C THR A 168 0.89 -26.67 -1.48
N GLY A 169 -0.08 -27.30 -2.14
CA GLY A 169 -1.45 -27.41 -1.65
C GLY A 169 -1.71 -28.63 -0.75
N PRO A 170 -2.93 -28.76 -0.20
CA PRO A 170 -4.11 -27.97 -0.54
C PRO A 170 -4.16 -26.61 0.16
N GLY A 171 -4.70 -25.59 -0.51
CA GLY A 171 -5.06 -24.33 0.13
C GLY A 171 -5.27 -23.15 -0.82
N THR A 172 -5.95 -22.12 -0.32
CA THR A 172 -6.02 -20.79 -0.93
C THR A 172 -5.09 -19.86 -0.18
N PHE A 173 -4.26 -19.12 -0.91
CA PHE A 173 -3.27 -18.20 -0.39
C PHE A 173 -3.56 -16.78 -0.89
N ILE A 174 -3.41 -15.80 -0.02
CA ILE A 174 -3.57 -14.38 -0.35
C ILE A 174 -2.20 -13.72 -0.37
N VAL A 175 -1.93 -12.97 -1.44
CA VAL A 175 -0.69 -12.22 -1.63
C VAL A 175 -0.94 -10.75 -1.30
N TYR A 176 -0.11 -10.19 -0.42
CA TYR A 176 -0.09 -8.77 -0.10
C TYR A 176 1.27 -8.15 -0.41
N GLN A 177 1.27 -6.86 -0.76
CA GLN A 177 2.46 -6.04 -0.94
C GLN A 177 2.44 -4.86 0.03
N VAL A 178 3.60 -4.51 0.59
CA VAL A 178 3.73 -3.34 1.48
C VAL A 178 3.62 -2.05 0.66
N VAL A 179 2.81 -1.12 1.15
CA VAL A 179 2.68 0.25 0.67
C VAL A 179 3.20 1.21 1.72
N LEU A 180 4.07 2.14 1.31
CA LEU A 180 4.56 3.25 2.13
C LEU A 180 3.80 4.52 1.77
N VAL A 181 3.27 5.20 2.77
CA VAL A 181 2.46 6.42 2.64
C VAL A 181 3.22 7.62 3.17
N TYR A 182 3.26 8.68 2.38
CA TYR A 182 3.97 9.91 2.68
C TYR A 182 2.99 11.06 2.79
N ALA A 183 3.20 11.91 3.79
CA ALA A 183 2.52 13.19 3.88
C ALA A 183 3.40 14.27 3.25
N HIS A 184 2.75 15.21 2.58
CA HIS A 184 3.40 16.34 1.91
C HIS A 184 2.82 17.66 2.38
N ASN A 185 3.66 18.68 2.46
CA ASN A 185 3.26 20.09 2.47
C ASN A 185 3.92 20.80 1.29
N ALA A 186 3.20 20.93 0.18
CA ALA A 186 3.64 21.69 -0.99
C ALA A 186 3.37 23.19 -0.78
N THR A 187 4.43 23.91 -0.45
CA THR A 187 4.31 25.31 -0.05
C THR A 187 3.83 26.19 -1.21
N SER A 188 2.91 27.12 -0.95
CA SER A 188 2.26 27.99 -1.96
C SER A 188 1.36 27.29 -2.99
N ALA A 189 1.29 25.96 -3.03
CA ALA A 189 0.59 25.24 -4.09
C ALA A 189 -0.94 25.31 -3.99
N GLY A 190 -1.48 25.66 -2.81
CA GLY A 190 -2.91 25.55 -2.50
C GLY A 190 -3.81 26.40 -3.40
N ARG A 191 -3.35 27.58 -3.83
CA ARG A 191 -4.17 28.46 -4.70
C ARG A 191 -4.41 27.87 -6.08
N GLN A 192 -3.42 27.18 -6.65
CA GLN A 192 -3.48 26.65 -8.01
C GLN A 192 -3.93 25.17 -8.05
N ASN A 193 -3.70 24.43 -6.97
CA ASN A 193 -3.82 22.97 -6.94
C ASN A 193 -4.75 22.45 -5.82
N GLY A 194 -5.64 23.28 -5.27
CA GLY A 194 -6.56 22.88 -4.19
C GLY A 194 -7.52 21.72 -4.54
N ASN A 195 -7.68 21.39 -5.83
CA ASN A 195 -8.49 20.26 -6.31
C ASN A 195 -7.64 19.16 -6.98
N ALA A 196 -6.30 19.19 -6.82
CA ALA A 196 -5.40 18.26 -7.50
C ALA A 196 -5.46 16.83 -6.94
N PHE A 197 -5.87 16.68 -5.68
CA PHE A 197 -5.88 15.41 -4.94
C PHE A 197 -7.27 15.17 -4.35
N ALA A 198 -7.72 13.91 -4.40
CA ALA A 198 -9.01 13.48 -3.85
C ALA A 198 -9.20 13.89 -2.38
N TYR A 199 -8.15 13.74 -1.58
CA TYR A 199 -8.09 14.21 -0.20
C TYR A 199 -6.94 15.19 -0.04
N ASN A 200 -7.26 16.40 0.42
CA ASN A 200 -6.27 17.42 0.71
C ASN A 200 -6.78 18.39 1.79
N LYS A 201 -5.83 19.12 2.37
CA LYS A 201 -6.10 20.29 3.21
C LYS A 201 -5.29 21.47 2.70
N THR A 202 -5.79 22.68 2.91
CA THR A 202 -5.02 23.90 2.68
C THR A 202 -4.84 24.69 3.97
N GLN A 203 -3.70 25.35 4.13
CA GLN A 203 -3.40 26.18 5.31
C GLN A 203 -2.76 27.48 4.89
N THR A 204 -3.28 28.59 5.40
CA THR A 204 -2.70 29.91 5.20
C THR A 204 -1.50 30.10 6.13
N VAL A 205 -0.36 30.51 5.58
CA VAL A 205 0.87 30.86 6.31
C VAL A 205 1.31 32.24 5.82
N GLY A 206 1.01 33.29 6.59
CA GLY A 206 1.15 34.66 6.11
C GLY A 206 0.26 34.92 4.88
N SER A 207 0.85 35.30 3.74
CA SER A 207 0.14 35.49 2.47
C SER A 207 0.10 34.22 1.59
N ARG A 208 0.87 33.19 1.95
CA ARG A 208 1.01 31.92 1.23
C ARG A 208 -0.12 30.96 1.60
N LEU A 209 -0.61 30.18 0.63
CA LEU A 209 -1.56 29.09 0.87
C LEU A 209 -0.91 27.75 0.53
N ASP A 210 -0.66 26.95 1.55
CA ASP A 210 0.01 25.66 1.44
C ASP A 210 -0.98 24.54 1.14
N LEU A 211 -0.52 23.48 0.46
CA LEU A 211 -1.31 22.31 0.10
C LEU A 211 -0.76 21.06 0.79
N TYR A 212 -1.61 20.41 1.58
CA TYR A 212 -1.31 19.18 2.28
C TYR A 212 -2.05 18.01 1.64
N TYR A 213 -1.33 16.95 1.30
CA TYR A 213 -1.87 15.76 0.65
C TYR A 213 -1.01 14.54 1.01
N LEU A 214 -1.50 13.34 0.67
CA LEU A 214 -0.72 12.11 0.80
C LEU A 214 -0.34 11.54 -0.58
N SER A 215 0.80 10.88 -0.66
CA SER A 215 1.14 9.97 -1.75
C SER A 215 1.48 8.58 -1.23
N ALA A 216 1.53 7.59 -2.12
CA ALA A 216 1.86 6.23 -1.77
C ALA A 216 2.75 5.59 -2.84
N ILE A 217 3.79 4.87 -2.40
CA ILE A 217 4.65 4.03 -3.24
C ILE A 217 4.65 2.60 -2.70
N THR A 218 4.91 1.62 -3.55
CA THR A 218 5.09 0.24 -3.12
C THR A 218 6.54 -0.07 -2.73
N GLN A 219 6.70 -0.97 -1.77
CA GLN A 219 7.98 -1.57 -1.40
C GLN A 219 8.10 -2.96 -2.02
N ASN A 220 9.32 -3.39 -2.31
CA ASN A 220 9.65 -4.74 -2.78
C ASN A 220 9.63 -5.75 -1.63
N SER A 221 8.49 -5.81 -0.93
CA SER A 221 8.27 -6.66 0.23
C SER A 221 6.84 -7.18 0.17
N THR A 222 6.71 -8.50 0.25
CA THR A 222 5.44 -9.22 0.13
C THR A 222 5.26 -10.21 1.26
N VAL A 223 4.00 -10.52 1.56
CA VAL A 223 3.63 -11.63 2.43
C VAL A 223 2.56 -12.46 1.74
N ILE A 224 2.75 -13.77 1.80
CA ILE A 224 1.80 -14.76 1.29
C ILE A 224 1.31 -15.55 2.49
N VAL A 225 0.00 -15.53 2.72
CA VAL A 225 -0.63 -16.24 3.85
C VAL A 225 -1.76 -17.12 3.37
N GLU A 226 -2.05 -18.18 4.11
CA GLU A 226 -3.28 -18.96 3.92
C GLU A 226 -4.52 -18.07 4.14
N SER A 227 -5.60 -18.33 3.41
CA SER A 227 -6.86 -17.59 3.49
C SER A 227 -7.44 -17.57 4.91
N SER A 228 -7.20 -18.61 5.71
CA SER A 228 -7.60 -18.71 7.12
C SER A 228 -6.89 -17.69 8.04
N LYS A 229 -5.75 -17.15 7.61
CA LYS A 229 -4.96 -16.12 8.31
C LYS A 229 -5.03 -14.76 7.62
N ALA A 230 -5.75 -14.67 6.51
CA ALA A 230 -5.87 -13.45 5.72
C ALA A 230 -6.61 -12.37 6.50
N ILE A 231 -6.23 -11.12 6.23
CA ILE A 231 -6.90 -9.93 6.77
C ILE A 231 -7.62 -9.18 5.66
N ALA A 232 -8.67 -8.44 6.03
CA ALA A 232 -9.24 -7.43 5.16
C ALA A 232 -8.22 -6.28 5.02
N PRO A 233 -7.61 -6.04 3.84
CA PRO A 233 -6.62 -4.99 3.67
C PRO A 233 -7.27 -3.60 3.75
N LEU A 234 -6.48 -2.59 4.08
CA LEU A 234 -6.91 -1.19 3.96
C LEU A 234 -6.88 -0.76 2.50
N ASP A 235 -7.83 0.09 2.10
CA ASP A 235 -7.81 0.77 0.81
C ASP A 235 -7.28 2.22 0.92
N TRP A 236 -6.92 2.78 -0.23
CA TRP A 236 -6.30 4.11 -0.31
C TRP A 236 -7.23 5.24 0.14
N ASP A 237 -8.54 5.08 -0.05
CA ASP A 237 -9.55 6.05 0.36
C ASP A 237 -9.64 6.13 1.90
N THR A 238 -9.74 4.96 2.54
CA THR A 238 -9.76 4.79 4.00
C THR A 238 -8.48 5.33 4.63
N VAL A 239 -7.32 5.01 4.05
CA VAL A 239 -6.02 5.51 4.54
C VAL A 239 -5.97 7.04 4.46
N GLN A 240 -6.33 7.66 3.33
CA GLN A 240 -6.30 9.12 3.22
C GLN A 240 -7.26 9.82 4.18
N ARG A 241 -8.48 9.31 4.31
CA ARG A 241 -9.48 9.84 5.24
C ARG A 241 -8.95 9.82 6.67
N ASN A 242 -8.48 8.68 7.14
CA ASN A 242 -8.04 8.54 8.52
C ASN A 242 -6.71 9.25 8.77
N VAL A 243 -5.70 9.04 7.92
CA VAL A 243 -4.34 9.55 8.16
C VAL A 243 -4.28 11.07 8.02
N LEU A 244 -4.83 11.63 6.93
CA LEU A 244 -4.75 13.08 6.67
C LEU A 244 -5.94 13.83 7.21
N MET A 245 -7.16 13.35 6.93
CA MET A 245 -8.37 14.15 7.22
C MET A 245 -8.71 14.16 8.70
N GLU A 246 -8.57 13.03 9.38
CA GLU A 246 -8.94 12.89 10.78
C GLU A 246 -7.75 13.09 11.72
N ASN A 247 -6.57 12.56 11.38
CA ASN A 247 -5.44 12.43 12.32
C ASN A 247 -4.27 13.39 12.07
N TYR A 248 -4.45 14.41 11.24
CA TYR A 248 -3.47 15.49 11.07
C TYR A 248 -4.14 16.85 11.01
N ASN A 249 -3.64 17.79 11.81
CA ASN A 249 -4.10 19.19 11.85
C ASN A 249 -2.99 20.12 11.35
N PRO A 250 -3.11 20.67 10.11
CA PRO A 250 -2.11 21.59 9.55
C PRO A 250 -1.91 22.87 10.35
N SER A 251 -2.95 23.39 11.01
CA SER A 251 -2.90 24.67 11.71
C SER A 251 -1.99 24.66 12.94
N SER A 252 -1.89 23.50 13.59
CA SER A 252 -1.05 23.26 14.78
C SER A 252 0.14 22.35 14.48
N ASN A 253 0.29 21.86 13.24
CA ASN A 253 1.27 20.86 12.86
C ASN A 253 1.29 19.68 13.84
N SER A 254 0.12 19.10 14.10
CA SER A 254 -0.07 18.10 15.15
C SER A 254 -1.09 17.02 14.75
N GLY A 255 -1.25 16.02 15.62
CA GLY A 255 -2.03 14.80 15.38
C GLY A 255 -1.18 13.58 15.69
N HIS A 256 -1.35 12.49 14.92
CA HIS A 256 -0.47 11.31 15.01
C HIS A 256 0.92 11.55 14.42
N PHE A 257 1.08 12.56 13.58
CA PHE A 257 2.37 12.98 13.07
C PHE A 257 2.46 14.50 12.99
N SER A 258 3.68 15.01 12.87
CA SER A 258 4.00 16.41 12.63
C SER A 258 5.12 16.52 11.60
N PHE A 259 5.17 17.57 10.80
CA PHE A 259 6.35 17.83 9.98
C PHE A 259 7.44 18.49 10.82
N ASP A 260 8.68 18.11 10.56
CA ASP A 260 9.85 18.80 11.08
C ASP A 260 10.30 19.87 10.07
N TRP A 261 9.93 21.12 10.35
CA TRP A 261 10.24 22.27 9.49
C TRP A 261 11.74 22.61 9.43
N SER A 262 12.56 22.07 10.33
CA SER A 262 14.02 22.28 10.28
C SER A 262 14.67 21.67 9.03
N ALA A 263 13.98 20.75 8.33
CA ALA A 263 14.41 20.16 7.07
C ALA A 263 14.76 21.22 5.99
N TYR A 264 14.10 22.39 6.01
CA TYR A 264 14.43 23.48 5.09
C TYR A 264 15.83 24.08 5.30
N ASN A 265 16.31 24.04 6.55
CA ASN A 265 17.59 24.62 6.96
C ASN A 265 18.72 23.58 7.01
N ASP A 266 18.40 22.30 6.86
CA ASP A 266 19.36 21.19 6.94
C ASP A 266 19.75 20.70 5.53
N PRO A 267 20.99 20.96 5.07
CA PRO A 267 21.44 20.52 3.75
C PRO A 267 21.37 19.01 3.53
N HIS A 268 21.47 18.20 4.58
CA HIS A 268 21.41 16.74 4.48
C HIS A 268 19.99 16.21 4.29
N ARG A 269 18.97 17.06 4.50
CA ARG A 269 17.55 16.75 4.32
C ARG A 269 16.92 17.53 3.17
N ARG A 270 17.76 18.08 2.28
CA ARG A 270 17.33 18.78 1.06
C ARG A 270 17.72 18.02 -0.20
N TYR A 271 16.83 17.99 -1.19
CA TYR A 271 17.01 17.25 -2.45
C TYR A 271 16.50 17.98 -3.68
#